data_AF-A0A661YAQ0-F1
#
_entry.id   AF-A0A661YAQ0-F1
#
_cell.length_a   1.000
_cell.length_b   1.000
_cell.length_c   1.000
_cell.angle_alpha   90.00
_cell.angle_beta   90.00
_cell.angle_gamma   90.00
#
_symmetry.space_group_name_H-M   'P 1'
#
loop_
_entity.id
_entity.type
_entity.pdbx_description
1 polymer ?
#
loop_
_entity_poly.entity_id
_entity_poly.type
_entity_poly.pdbx_seq_one_letter_code
_entity_poly.pdbx_strand_id
1 'polypeptide(L)'
;MKYTLYSYMVTAVILIWVSANLSWGDGRWSRIVTSDGNGYYAYLPAIFIYHDLQYNFIEQVKDDSINANINKGFVTKINGKYVNKYFIGTSLCLVPFFTLGHITNYINGLPLDGYAVYYRIFAHIGAIFYAMMGL
;
A
#
# COMPACT_ATOMS: atom_id res chain seq x y z
N MET A 1 -31.96 11.39 -4.25
CA MET A 1 -30.64 11.88 -4.73
C MET A 1 -29.85 12.62 -3.66
N LYS A 2 -30.33 13.73 -3.06
CA LYS A 2 -29.60 14.45 -2.00
C LYS A 2 -29.30 13.60 -0.76
N TYR A 3 -30.30 12.88 -0.24
CA TYR A 3 -30.12 11.98 0.93
C TYR A 3 -29.15 10.82 0.67
N THR A 4 -29.16 10.28 -0.55
CA THR A 4 -28.22 9.26 -1.00
C THR A 4 -26.78 9.79 -0.98
N LEU A 5 -26.55 10.99 -1.50
CA LEU A 5 -25.22 11.63 -1.47
C LEU A 5 -24.75 11.89 -0.03
N TYR A 6 -25.62 12.40 0.84
CA TYR A 6 -25.27 12.60 2.25
C TYR A 6 -24.92 11.29 2.95
N SER A 7 -25.66 10.21 2.66
CA SER A 7 -25.33 8.87 3.16
C SER A 7 -23.92 8.45 2.76
N TYR A 8 -23.55 8.56 1.48
CA TYR A 8 -22.19 8.23 1.03
C TYR A 8 -21.12 9.08 1.72
N MET A 9 -21.34 10.38 1.86
CA MET A 9 -20.38 11.27 2.53
C MET A 9 -20.19 10.89 4.00
N VAL A 10 -21.28 10.63 4.73
CA VAL A 10 -21.23 10.22 6.13
C VAL A 10 -20.50 8.89 6.27
N THR A 11 -20.80 7.91 5.42
CA THR A 11 -20.12 6.60 5.41
C THR A 11 -18.62 6.77 5.14
N ALA A 12 -18.23 7.57 4.15
CA ALA A 12 -16.82 7.83 3.86
C ALA A 12 -16.10 8.47 5.07
N VAL A 13 -16.71 9.47 5.70
CA VAL A 13 -16.15 10.14 6.89
C VAL A 13 -15.98 9.15 8.04
N ILE A 14 -16.99 8.29 8.30
CA ILE A 14 -16.91 7.28 9.36
C ILE A 14 -15.79 6.27 9.07
N LEU A 15 -15.70 5.76 7.83
CA LEU A 15 -14.65 4.80 7.45
C LEU A 15 -13.25 5.41 7.60
N ILE A 16 -13.04 6.64 7.12
CA ILE A 16 -11.77 7.34 7.27
C ILE A 16 -11.43 7.55 8.75
N TRP A 17 -12.40 8.01 9.54
CA TRP A 17 -12.21 8.26 10.96
C TRP A 17 -11.81 6.99 11.72
N VAL A 18 -12.54 5.89 11.48
CA VAL A 18 -12.24 4.58 12.10
C VAL A 18 -10.87 4.08 11.66
N SER A 19 -10.56 4.10 10.36
CA SER A 19 -9.27 3.65 9.83
C SER A 19 -8.10 4.47 10.39
N ALA A 20 -8.26 5.79 10.54
CA ALA A 20 -7.23 6.65 11.12
C ALA A 20 -6.91 6.27 12.58
N ASN A 21 -7.95 6.10 13.40
CA ASN A 21 -7.80 5.75 14.81
C ASN A 21 -7.21 4.34 15.00
N LEU A 22 -7.67 3.37 14.22
CA LEU A 22 -7.25 1.98 14.36
C LEU A 22 -5.89 1.69 13.73
N SER A 23 -5.55 2.32 12.60
CA SER A 23 -4.45 1.84 11.76
C SER A 23 -3.36 2.87 11.47
N TRP A 24 -3.54 4.17 11.70
CA TRP A 24 -2.56 5.17 11.23
C TRP A 24 -1.59 5.66 12.31
N GLY A 25 -1.99 5.65 13.59
CA GLY A 25 -1.17 6.10 14.73
C GLY A 25 -0.14 5.07 15.22
N ASP A 26 0.82 5.54 16.03
CA ASP A 26 1.77 4.75 16.83
C ASP A 26 2.48 3.60 16.08
N GLY A 27 2.87 3.83 14.82
CA GLY A 27 3.54 2.81 14.01
C GLY A 27 2.62 1.70 13.47
N ARG A 28 1.32 1.70 13.80
CA ARG A 28 0.34 0.69 13.31
C ARG A 28 0.17 0.75 11.79
N TRP A 29 0.49 1.87 11.17
CA TRP A 29 0.47 2.06 9.72
C TRP A 29 1.35 1.04 9.00
N SER A 30 2.39 0.52 9.66
CA SER A 30 3.26 -0.53 9.13
C SER A 30 2.53 -1.85 8.85
N ARG A 31 1.36 -2.04 9.47
CA ARG A 31 0.56 -3.27 9.36
C ARG A 31 -0.51 -3.22 8.25
N ILE A 32 -0.70 -2.07 7.60
CA ILE A 32 -1.73 -1.88 6.57
C ILE A 32 -1.48 -2.78 5.36
N VAL A 33 -0.25 -2.83 4.87
CA VAL A 33 0.16 -3.68 3.75
C VAL A 33 0.98 -4.83 4.32
N THR A 34 0.31 -5.94 4.62
CA THR A 34 0.92 -7.16 5.18
C THR A 34 0.31 -8.43 4.59
N SER A 35 0.91 -9.58 4.88
CA SER A 35 0.47 -10.89 4.36
C SER A 35 0.34 -10.88 2.83
N ASP A 36 -0.78 -11.37 2.29
CA ASP A 36 -1.08 -11.36 0.85
C ASP A 36 -1.07 -9.96 0.23
N GLY A 37 -1.40 -8.93 1.01
CA GLY A 37 -1.35 -7.53 0.58
C GLY A 37 0.03 -7.13 0.10
N ASN A 38 1.11 -7.69 0.68
CA ASN A 38 2.48 -7.44 0.20
C ASN A 38 2.67 -7.89 -1.24
N GLY A 39 2.14 -9.06 -1.62
CA GLY A 39 2.31 -9.59 -2.96
C GLY A 39 1.58 -8.75 -4.00
N TYR A 40 0.35 -8.36 -3.70
CA TYR A 40 -0.42 -7.46 -4.57
C TYR A 40 0.23 -6.08 -4.68
N TYR A 41 0.82 -5.55 -3.61
CA TYR A 41 1.37 -4.21 -3.54
C TYR A 41 2.79 -4.08 -4.12
N ALA A 42 3.62 -5.13 -3.99
CA ALA A 42 5.05 -5.08 -4.29
C ALA A 42 5.40 -4.71 -5.74
N TYR A 43 4.46 -4.85 -6.69
CA TYR A 43 4.67 -4.38 -8.06
C TYR A 43 4.92 -2.87 -8.13
N LEU A 44 4.26 -2.07 -7.29
CA LEU A 44 4.39 -0.61 -7.29
C LEU A 44 5.83 -0.15 -7.00
N PRO A 45 6.44 -0.48 -5.86
CA PRO A 45 7.84 -0.13 -5.60
C PRO A 45 8.80 -0.82 -6.58
N ALA A 46 8.54 -2.07 -6.96
CA ALA A 46 9.36 -2.79 -7.92
C ALA A 46 9.45 -2.07 -9.27
N ILE A 47 8.35 -1.49 -9.77
CA ILE A 47 8.28 -0.83 -11.07
C ILE A 47 8.73 0.63 -10.98
N PHE A 48 8.21 1.40 -10.02
CA PHE A 48 8.36 2.86 -10.01
C PHE A 48 9.57 3.37 -9.23
N ILE A 49 10.12 2.58 -8.32
CA ILE A 49 11.23 3.00 -7.44
C ILE A 49 12.48 2.19 -7.77
N TYR A 50 12.42 0.87 -7.59
CA TYR A 50 13.60 0.03 -7.64
C TYR A 50 13.93 -0.51 -9.04
N HIS A 51 12.97 -0.47 -9.97
CA HIS A 51 13.10 -1.04 -11.31
C HIS A 51 13.57 -2.51 -11.28
N ASP A 52 13.08 -3.28 -10.30
CA ASP A 52 13.51 -4.64 -9.97
C ASP A 52 12.32 -5.60 -9.79
N LEU A 53 11.96 -6.29 -10.89
CA LEU A 53 10.94 -7.34 -10.90
C LEU A 53 11.45 -8.70 -10.38
N GLN A 54 12.68 -8.78 -9.88
CA GLN A 54 13.18 -9.93 -9.14
C GLN A 54 13.07 -9.73 -7.62
N TYR A 55 12.58 -8.56 -7.18
CA TYR A 55 12.23 -8.24 -5.79
C TYR A 55 13.43 -8.38 -4.83
N ASN A 56 14.65 -8.20 -5.31
CA ASN A 56 15.86 -8.20 -4.49
C ASN A 56 15.90 -7.01 -3.53
N PHE A 57 15.31 -5.87 -3.92
CA PHE A 57 15.17 -4.69 -3.06
C PHE A 57 14.49 -4.98 -1.71
N ILE A 58 13.67 -6.04 -1.61
CA ILE A 58 12.99 -6.41 -0.35
C ILE A 58 13.99 -6.67 0.78
N GLU A 59 15.19 -7.17 0.47
CA GLU A 59 16.23 -7.37 1.48
C GLU A 59 16.76 -6.04 2.02
N GLN A 60 16.85 -5.02 1.17
CA GLN A 60 17.29 -3.67 1.55
C GLN A 60 16.23 -2.95 2.41
N VAL A 61 14.95 -3.13 2.06
CA VAL A 61 13.84 -2.48 2.77
C VAL A 61 13.56 -3.14 4.13
N LYS A 62 13.81 -4.45 4.27
CA LYS A 62 13.52 -5.22 5.48
C LYS A 62 14.44 -4.86 6.67
N ASP A 63 15.65 -4.36 6.41
CA ASP A 63 16.61 -3.98 7.46
C ASP A 63 16.15 -2.75 8.27
N ASP A 64 15.11 -2.03 7.80
CA ASP A 64 14.39 -1.06 8.63
C ASP A 64 13.41 -1.79 9.56
N SER A 65 13.57 -1.62 10.88
CA SER A 65 12.68 -2.17 11.92
C SER A 65 11.19 -1.89 11.68
N ILE A 66 10.87 -0.80 10.98
CA ILE A 66 9.50 -0.39 10.63
C ILE A 66 8.91 -1.25 9.50
N ASN A 67 9.77 -1.91 8.73
CA ASN A 67 9.44 -2.73 7.56
C ASN A 67 9.67 -4.23 7.78
N ALA A 68 9.93 -4.66 9.03
CA ALA A 68 10.23 -6.05 9.37
C ALA A 68 9.18 -7.07 8.90
N ASN A 69 7.93 -6.65 8.69
CA ASN A 69 6.84 -7.50 8.21
C ASN A 69 6.87 -7.75 6.69
N ILE A 70 7.73 -7.06 5.94
CA ILE A 70 7.92 -7.31 4.52
C ILE A 70 8.88 -8.49 4.36
N ASN A 71 8.41 -9.53 3.66
CA ASN A 71 9.24 -10.69 3.35
C ASN A 71 8.95 -11.17 1.94
N LYS A 72 9.89 -11.95 1.38
CA LYS A 72 9.77 -12.58 0.06
C LYS A 72 8.78 -13.76 0.02
N GLY A 73 7.91 -13.94 1.03
CA GLY A 73 6.90 -14.99 1.06
C GLY A 73 5.87 -14.90 -0.07
N PHE A 74 5.77 -13.75 -0.75
CA PHE A 74 4.90 -13.56 -1.89
C PHE A 74 5.51 -13.96 -3.25
N VAL A 75 6.82 -14.22 -3.30
CA VAL A 75 7.50 -14.72 -4.51
C VAL A 75 7.81 -16.21 -4.40
N THR A 76 7.90 -16.87 -5.54
CA THR A 76 8.40 -18.23 -5.70
C THR A 76 9.50 -18.26 -6.76
N LYS A 77 10.39 -19.24 -6.71
CA LYS A 77 11.51 -19.37 -7.65
C LYS A 77 11.15 -20.36 -8.74
N ILE A 78 11.10 -19.90 -9.99
CA ILE A 78 10.84 -20.72 -11.18
C ILE A 78 12.01 -20.52 -12.14
N ASN A 79 12.70 -21.60 -12.52
CA ASN A 79 13.87 -21.57 -13.41
C ASN A 79 14.95 -20.55 -12.99
N GLY A 80 15.23 -20.47 -11.69
CA GLY A 80 16.23 -19.55 -11.16
C GLY A 80 15.76 -18.11 -10.94
N LYS A 81 14.57 -17.73 -11.41
CA LYS A 81 14.02 -16.37 -11.32
C LYS A 81 12.91 -16.29 -10.28
N TYR A 82 12.80 -15.15 -9.60
CA TYR A 82 11.67 -14.88 -8.72
C TYR A 82 10.45 -14.48 -9.55
N VAL A 83 9.32 -15.08 -9.22
CA VAL A 83 8.00 -14.81 -9.81
C VAL A 83 7.05 -14.51 -8.67
N ASN A 84 6.34 -13.39 -8.76
CA ASN A 84 5.32 -13.02 -7.79
C ASN A 84 4.08 -13.91 -7.98
N LYS A 85 3.58 -14.49 -6.88
CA LYS A 85 2.43 -15.40 -6.88
C LYS A 85 1.09 -14.68 -7.10
N TYR A 86 1.06 -13.36 -6.88
CA TYR A 86 -0.15 -12.55 -6.93
C TYR A 86 -0.21 -11.74 -8.22
N PHE A 87 -1.40 -11.56 -8.79
CA PHE A 87 -1.58 -10.79 -10.02
C PHE A 87 -1.48 -9.27 -9.78
N ILE A 88 -1.07 -8.53 -10.81
CA ILE A 88 -0.80 -7.08 -10.74
C ILE A 88 -2.06 -6.19 -10.64
N GLY A 89 -3.25 -6.73 -10.89
CA GLY A 89 -4.49 -5.92 -11.02
C GLY A 89 -4.74 -4.96 -9.85
N THR A 90 -4.61 -5.44 -8.61
CA THR A 90 -4.75 -4.60 -7.41
C THR A 90 -3.72 -3.46 -7.36
N SER A 91 -2.47 -3.73 -7.74
CA SER A 91 -1.43 -2.69 -7.84
C SER A 91 -1.81 -1.61 -8.84
N LEU A 92 -2.37 -1.98 -10.00
CA LEU A 92 -2.76 -1.01 -11.01
C LEU A 92 -3.83 -0.03 -10.48
N CYS A 93 -4.82 -0.55 -9.74
CA CYS A 93 -5.82 0.29 -9.07
C CYS A 93 -5.19 1.20 -7.99
N LEU A 94 -4.11 0.77 -7.35
CA LEU A 94 -3.44 1.54 -6.31
C LEU A 94 -2.46 2.60 -6.84
N VAL A 95 -2.14 2.63 -8.13
CA VAL A 95 -1.21 3.61 -8.74
C VAL A 95 -1.50 5.08 -8.34
N PRO A 96 -2.72 5.63 -8.49
CA PRO A 96 -2.97 7.02 -8.12
C PRO A 96 -2.70 7.29 -6.64
N PHE A 97 -3.02 6.33 -5.76
CA PHE A 97 -2.80 6.45 -4.33
C PHE A 97 -1.32 6.28 -3.95
N PHE A 98 -0.60 5.40 -4.65
CA PHE A 98 0.85 5.27 -4.52
C PHE A 98 1.55 6.58 -4.86
N THR A 99 1.15 7.23 -5.94
CA THR A 99 1.68 8.54 -6.35
C THR A 99 1.41 9.61 -5.30
N LEU A 100 0.20 9.66 -4.73
CA LEU A 100 -0.11 10.58 -3.63
C LEU A 100 0.75 10.30 -2.39
N GLY A 101 0.96 9.02 -2.05
CA GLY A 101 1.87 8.61 -0.98
C GLY A 101 3.32 9.02 -1.24
N HIS A 102 3.79 8.87 -2.48
CA HIS A 102 5.13 9.28 -2.90
C HIS A 102 5.34 10.79 -2.73
N ILE A 103 4.42 11.59 -3.27
CA ILE A 103 4.46 13.06 -3.18
C ILE A 103 4.41 13.49 -1.71
N THR A 104 3.55 12.87 -0.91
CA THR A 104 3.39 13.25 0.50
C THR A 104 4.65 12.90 1.31
N ASN A 105 5.27 11.74 1.09
CA ASN A 105 6.55 11.43 1.72
C ASN A 105 7.66 12.39 1.27
N TYR A 106 7.71 12.75 -0.02
CA TYR A 106 8.68 13.72 -0.54
C TYR A 106 8.57 15.09 0.15
N ILE A 107 7.35 15.62 0.26
CA ILE A 107 7.09 16.92 0.92
C ILE A 107 7.46 16.89 2.40
N ASN A 108 7.29 15.75 3.07
CA ASN A 108 7.60 15.59 4.50
C ASN A 108 9.04 15.15 4.78
N GLY A 109 9.90 15.01 3.76
CA GLY A 109 11.28 14.54 3.93
C GLY A 109 11.40 13.11 4.45
N LEU A 110 10.38 12.27 4.19
CA LEU A 110 10.33 10.88 4.63
C LEU A 110 10.89 9.94 3.55
N PRO A 111 11.24 8.68 3.90
CA PRO A 111 11.81 7.74 2.94
C PRO A 111 10.93 7.54 1.70
N LEU A 112 11.57 7.53 0.53
CA LEU A 112 10.93 7.29 -0.76
C LEU A 112 11.13 5.84 -1.21
N ASP A 113 10.88 4.91 -0.29
CA ASP A 113 11.16 3.48 -0.43
C ASP A 113 9.94 2.66 -0.93
N GLY A 114 8.78 3.31 -1.06
CA GLY A 114 7.50 2.69 -1.41
C GLY A 114 6.78 2.03 -0.23
N TYR A 115 7.31 2.09 0.99
CA TYR A 115 6.75 1.44 2.18
C TYR A 115 6.65 2.34 3.41
N ALA A 116 7.25 3.54 3.36
CA ALA A 116 7.10 4.58 4.36
C ALA A 116 5.63 4.97 4.59
N VAL A 117 5.39 5.67 5.71
CA VAL A 117 4.07 5.91 6.28
C VAL A 117 2.99 6.30 5.28
N TYR A 118 3.24 7.31 4.44
CA TYR A 118 2.19 7.81 3.54
C TYR A 118 1.87 6.84 2.40
N TYR A 119 2.81 6.03 1.92
CA TYR A 119 2.51 5.00 0.93
C TYR A 119 1.44 4.02 1.41
N ARG A 120 1.58 3.57 2.67
CA ARG A 120 0.66 2.61 3.30
C ARG A 120 -0.66 3.27 3.67
N ILE A 121 -0.64 4.49 4.21
CA ILE A 121 -1.87 5.25 4.51
C ILE A 121 -2.67 5.49 3.22
N PHE A 122 -2.05 5.94 2.14
CA PHE A 122 -2.75 6.16 0.88
C PHE A 122 -3.23 4.85 0.24
N ALA A 123 -2.50 3.74 0.39
CA ALA A 123 -3.02 2.43 0.00
C ALA A 123 -4.33 2.06 0.74
N HIS A 124 -4.41 2.37 2.05
CA HIS A 124 -5.63 2.18 2.83
C HIS A 124 -6.76 3.11 2.34
N ILE A 125 -6.45 4.37 2.05
CA ILE A 125 -7.42 5.32 1.47
C ILE A 125 -7.94 4.81 0.11
N GLY A 126 -7.06 4.23 -0.72
CA GLY A 126 -7.44 3.59 -1.97
C GLY A 126 -8.41 2.43 -1.77
N ALA A 127 -8.19 1.59 -0.76
CA ALA A 127 -9.12 0.51 -0.41
C ALA A 127 -10.51 1.07 -0.02
N ILE A 128 -10.56 2.12 0.79
CA ILE A 128 -11.82 2.80 1.16
C ILE A 128 -12.49 3.39 -0.08
N PHE A 129 -11.73 4.04 -0.95
CA PHE A 129 -12.25 4.64 -2.18
C PHE A 129 -12.95 3.60 -3.06
N TYR A 130 -12.30 2.46 -3.33
CA TYR A 130 -12.91 1.41 -4.14
C TYR A 130 -14.07 0.70 -3.43
N ALA A 131 -14.03 0.57 -2.10
CA ALA A 131 -15.18 0.08 -1.33
C ALA A 131 -16.39 1.01 -1.48
N MET A 132 -16.17 2.33 -1.44
CA MET A 132 -17.23 3.33 -1.65
C MET A 132 -17.76 3.31 -3.08
N MET A 133 -16.92 3.07 -4.09
CA MET A 133 -17.37 2.96 -5.48
C MET A 133 -18.26 1.74 -5.75
N GLY A 134 -18.08 0.67 -4.97
CA GLY A 134 -18.87 -0.56 -5.11
C GLY A 134 -20.16 -0.60 -4.29
N LEU A 135 -20.41 0.43 -3.46
CA LEU A 135 -21.55 0.52 -2.54
C LEU A 135 -22.70 1.33 -3.16
#